data_AF-A0A4P9W4F6-F1
#
_entry.id   AF-A0A4P9W4F6-F1
#
_cell.length_a   1.000
_cell.length_b   1.000
_cell.length_c   1.000
_cell.angle_alpha   90.00
_cell.angle_beta   90.00
_cell.angle_gamma   90.00
#
_symmetry.space_group_name_H-M   'P 1'
#
loop_
_entity.id
_entity.type
_entity.pdbx_description
1 polymer ?
#
loop_
_entity_poly.entity_id
_entity_poly.type
_entity_poly.pdbx_seq_one_letter_code
_entity_poly.pdbx_strand_id
1 'polypeptide(L)'
;YGRINAAKETLLTLPSPEFFARPEWHPDADPAAMTPALRALARAHHEHCAHRALLETLELHGRWAEVRAGMVGSPDGAAHERREYSDWCQTMKDVTNEAVSRSQELLNAGWLETSADDSKDDPKRAAEVHLLRVMYVPEIVTWMAHMLIHTHQFAPENLARCVQLVDYVASPLSKLWREFREAGKLAAFAKQMGTATLAMLEGPKGRWAWAGGKGV
;
A
#
# COMPACT_ATOMS: atom_id res chain seq x y z
N TYR A 1 -11.82 -9.30 6.13
CA TYR A 1 -12.63 -8.86 4.97
C TYR A 1 -14.00 -8.29 5.34
N GLY A 2 -14.82 -8.93 6.19
CA GLY A 2 -16.17 -8.43 6.49
C GLY A 2 -16.28 -6.98 6.98
N ARG A 3 -15.35 -6.50 7.82
CA ARG A 3 -15.33 -5.10 8.30
C ARG A 3 -14.92 -4.08 7.24
N ILE A 4 -14.06 -4.47 6.28
CA ILE A 4 -13.64 -3.61 5.18
C ILE A 4 -14.80 -3.45 4.18
N ASN A 5 -15.55 -4.53 3.92
CA ASN A 5 -16.74 -4.46 3.07
C ASN A 5 -17.82 -3.57 3.68
N ALA A 6 -18.08 -3.67 4.99
CA ALA A 6 -19.01 -2.78 5.68
C ALA A 6 -18.56 -1.30 5.63
N ALA A 7 -17.25 -1.03 5.78
CA ALA A 7 -16.70 0.31 5.64
C ALA A 7 -16.85 0.85 4.21
N LYS A 8 -16.58 0.00 3.20
CA LYS A 8 -16.78 0.32 1.79
C LYS A 8 -18.24 0.62 1.48
N GLU A 9 -19.17 -0.25 1.90
CA GLU A 9 -20.61 -0.03 1.73
C GLU A 9 -21.04 1.30 2.36
N THR A 10 -20.59 1.59 3.58
CA THR A 10 -20.90 2.87 4.25
C THR A 10 -20.33 4.05 3.46
N LEU A 11 -19.08 4.00 3.02
CA LEU A 11 -18.44 5.09 2.27
C LEU A 11 -19.01 5.29 0.87
N LEU A 12 -19.54 4.22 0.25
CA LEU A 12 -20.21 4.30 -1.06
C LEU A 12 -21.62 4.90 -0.97
N THR A 13 -22.26 4.90 0.22
CA THR A 13 -23.51 5.65 0.40
C THR A 13 -23.30 7.17 0.45
N LEU A 14 -22.07 7.61 0.74
CA LEU A 14 -21.70 9.01 0.72
C LEU A 14 -21.38 9.47 -0.71
N PRO A 15 -21.77 10.69 -1.11
CA PRO A 15 -21.38 11.23 -2.41
C PRO A 15 -19.86 11.36 -2.54
N SER A 16 -19.37 11.44 -3.78
CA SER A 16 -17.95 11.66 -4.06
C SER A 16 -17.43 12.88 -3.29
N PRO A 17 -16.22 12.84 -2.70
CA PRO A 17 -15.66 13.98 -1.99
C PRO A 17 -15.61 15.25 -2.86
N GLU A 18 -15.39 15.09 -4.17
CA GLU A 18 -15.37 16.18 -5.15
C GLU A 18 -16.68 17.00 -5.16
N PHE A 19 -17.81 16.37 -4.83
CA PHE A 19 -19.11 17.05 -4.79
C PHE A 19 -19.20 18.09 -3.66
N PHE A 20 -18.42 17.91 -2.60
CA PHE A 20 -18.41 18.80 -1.43
C PHE A 20 -17.12 19.60 -1.27
N ALA A 21 -16.13 19.35 -2.14
CA ALA A 21 -14.84 20.03 -2.07
C ALA A 21 -15.03 21.54 -2.19
N ARG A 22 -14.49 22.28 -1.23
CA ARG A 22 -14.45 23.75 -1.27
C ARG A 22 -13.03 24.21 -1.56
N PRO A 23 -12.81 25.28 -2.35
CA PRO A 23 -11.49 25.84 -2.57
C PRO A 23 -10.78 26.22 -1.27
N GLU A 24 -11.56 26.64 -0.28
CA GLU A 24 -11.13 26.97 1.07
C GLU A 24 -10.46 25.79 1.77
N TRP A 25 -10.79 24.54 1.43
CA TRP A 25 -10.24 23.35 2.09
C TRP A 25 -8.93 22.87 1.49
N HIS A 26 -8.36 23.61 0.54
CA HIS A 26 -7.05 23.28 -0.02
C HIS A 26 -5.97 23.28 1.09
N PRO A 27 -4.98 22.37 1.06
CA PRO A 27 -3.91 22.32 2.05
C PRO A 27 -3.09 23.62 2.18
N ASP A 28 -3.12 24.49 1.16
CA ASP A 28 -2.45 25.80 1.18
C ASP A 28 -3.31 26.94 1.75
N ALA A 29 -4.57 26.67 2.13
CA ALA A 29 -5.43 27.68 2.72
C ALA A 29 -4.95 28.02 4.14
N ASP A 30 -5.00 29.31 4.49
CA ASP A 30 -4.59 29.76 5.83
C ASP A 30 -5.55 29.19 6.90
N PRO A 31 -5.09 28.26 7.77
CA PRO A 31 -5.94 27.67 8.78
C PRO A 31 -6.38 28.68 9.85
N ALA A 32 -5.64 29.78 10.04
CA ALA A 32 -6.01 30.86 10.95
C ALA A 32 -7.19 31.70 10.42
N ALA A 33 -7.40 31.70 9.10
CA ALA A 33 -8.54 32.36 8.47
C ALA A 33 -9.84 31.56 8.57
N MET A 34 -9.79 30.30 9.02
CA MET A 34 -10.96 29.43 9.13
C MET A 34 -11.61 29.46 10.51
N THR A 35 -12.94 29.59 10.51
CA THR A 35 -13.73 29.36 11.73
C THR A 35 -13.55 27.93 12.25
N PRO A 36 -13.71 27.67 13.56
CA PRO A 36 -13.62 26.31 14.11
C PRO A 36 -14.55 25.30 13.41
N ALA A 37 -15.75 25.73 13.02
CA ALA A 37 -16.70 24.89 12.29
C ALA A 37 -16.21 24.53 10.87
N LEU A 38 -15.61 25.49 10.15
CA LEU A 38 -15.03 25.23 8.84
C LEU A 38 -13.81 24.32 8.92
N ARG A 39 -12.94 24.48 9.93
CA ARG A 39 -11.82 23.56 10.18
C ARG A 39 -12.30 22.14 10.46
N ALA A 40 -13.34 21.99 11.27
CA ALA A 40 -13.92 20.67 11.54
C ALA A 40 -14.46 20.00 10.26
N LEU A 41 -15.15 20.75 9.38
CA LEU A 41 -15.61 20.25 8.09
C LEU A 41 -14.46 19.88 7.14
N ALA A 42 -13.44 20.73 7.05
CA ALA A 42 -12.25 20.45 6.23
C ALA A 42 -11.54 19.17 6.69
N ARG A 43 -11.41 18.96 8.00
CA ARG A 43 -10.85 17.72 8.57
C ARG A 43 -11.69 16.50 8.23
N ALA A 44 -13.00 16.58 8.39
CA ALA A 44 -13.90 15.49 8.02
C ALA A 44 -13.81 15.16 6.52
N HIS A 45 -13.68 16.17 5.67
CA HIS A 45 -13.46 16.00 4.23
C HIS A 45 -12.12 15.32 3.93
N HIS A 46 -11.01 15.81 4.48
CA HIS A 46 -9.69 15.20 4.29
C HIS A 46 -9.65 13.74 4.78
N GLU A 47 -10.26 13.48 5.93
CA GLU A 47 -10.36 12.13 6.45
C GLU A 47 -11.22 11.23 5.54
N HIS A 48 -12.34 11.73 5.02
CA HIS A 48 -13.14 10.99 4.04
C HIS A 48 -12.35 10.64 2.78
N CYS A 49 -11.60 11.60 2.22
CA CYS A 49 -10.69 11.37 1.09
C CYS A 49 -9.63 10.32 1.42
N ALA A 50 -9.02 10.41 2.60
CA ALA A 50 -8.01 9.46 3.06
C ALA A 50 -8.55 8.04 3.19
N HIS A 51 -9.77 7.87 3.73
CA HIS A 51 -10.41 6.55 3.80
C HIS A 51 -10.70 5.96 2.42
N ARG A 52 -11.15 6.77 1.46
CA ARG A 52 -11.36 6.32 0.07
C ARG A 52 -10.05 5.90 -0.59
N ALA A 53 -9.00 6.69 -0.43
CA ALA A 53 -7.69 6.37 -0.99
C ALA A 53 -7.11 5.06 -0.40
N LEU A 54 -7.36 4.79 0.89
CA LEU A 54 -7.04 3.49 1.48
C LEU A 54 -7.84 2.36 0.81
N LEU A 55 -9.16 2.51 0.64
CA LEU A 55 -10.00 1.49 0.02
C LEU A 55 -9.56 1.17 -1.41
N GLU A 56 -9.24 2.19 -2.21
CA GLU A 56 -8.72 2.00 -3.57
C GLU A 56 -7.40 1.22 -3.57
N THR A 57 -6.51 1.53 -2.62
CA THR A 57 -5.25 0.79 -2.44
C THR A 57 -5.50 -0.67 -2.07
N LEU A 58 -6.47 -0.93 -1.19
CA LEU A 58 -6.88 -2.29 -0.80
C LEU A 58 -7.49 -3.07 -1.96
N GLU A 59 -8.28 -2.40 -2.81
CA GLU A 59 -8.87 -3.00 -4.01
C GLU A 59 -7.81 -3.39 -5.03
N LEU A 60 -6.82 -2.54 -5.27
CA LEU A 60 -5.69 -2.86 -6.15
C LEU A 60 -4.88 -4.06 -5.63
N HIS A 61 -4.66 -4.13 -4.31
CA HIS A 61 -4.02 -5.29 -3.71
C HIS A 61 -4.88 -6.56 -3.87
N GLY A 62 -6.20 -6.45 -3.72
CA GLY A 62 -7.15 -7.54 -3.98
C GLY A 62 -7.07 -8.03 -5.43
N ARG A 63 -7.14 -7.10 -6.40
CA ARG A 63 -7.00 -7.39 -7.83
C ARG A 63 -5.66 -8.03 -8.15
N TRP A 64 -4.56 -7.54 -7.56
CA TRP A 64 -3.24 -8.16 -7.70
C TRP A 64 -3.26 -9.63 -7.22
N ALA A 65 -3.88 -9.90 -6.08
CA ALA A 65 -3.98 -11.26 -5.53
C ALA A 65 -4.82 -12.17 -6.43
N GLU A 66 -5.89 -11.65 -7.03
CA GLU A 66 -6.75 -12.39 -7.98
C GLU A 66 -5.99 -12.76 -9.26
N VAL A 67 -5.29 -11.80 -9.89
CA VAL A 67 -4.49 -12.07 -11.10
C VAL A 67 -3.38 -13.09 -10.80
N ARG A 68 -2.76 -12.98 -9.61
CA ARG A 68 -1.76 -13.95 -9.16
C ARG A 68 -2.35 -15.35 -8.99
N ALA A 69 -3.54 -15.46 -8.39
CA ALA A 69 -4.21 -16.75 -8.19
C ALA A 69 -4.66 -17.37 -9.52
N GLY A 70 -5.02 -16.54 -10.51
CA GLY A 70 -5.37 -16.94 -11.87
C GLY A 70 -4.18 -17.20 -12.79
N MET A 71 -3.06 -17.70 -12.27
CA MET A 71 -1.89 -18.06 -13.10
C MET A 71 -2.28 -19.07 -14.18
N VAL A 72 -1.95 -18.76 -15.43
CA VAL A 72 -2.25 -19.57 -16.62
C VAL A 72 -1.00 -19.79 -17.46
N GLY A 73 -1.03 -20.83 -18.30
CA GLY A 73 0.07 -21.18 -19.20
C GLY A 73 1.30 -21.77 -18.49
N SER A 74 2.35 -21.98 -19.27
CA SER A 74 3.64 -22.49 -18.80
C SER A 74 4.77 -21.93 -19.66
N PRO A 75 5.91 -21.49 -19.08
CA PRO A 75 7.06 -21.03 -19.85
C PRO A 75 7.67 -22.14 -20.72
N ASP A 76 7.55 -23.40 -20.30
CA ASP A 76 8.06 -24.59 -21.00
C ASP A 76 6.97 -25.32 -21.80
N GLY A 77 5.76 -24.75 -21.83
CA GLY A 77 4.57 -25.33 -22.44
C GLY A 77 4.56 -25.28 -23.98
N ALA A 78 3.44 -25.65 -24.58
CA ALA A 78 3.21 -25.49 -26.02
C ALA A 78 3.16 -24.00 -26.42
N ALA A 79 3.18 -23.69 -27.72
CA ALA A 79 3.22 -22.30 -28.20
C ALA A 79 2.06 -21.42 -27.67
N HIS A 80 0.86 -21.99 -27.52
CA HIS A 80 -0.29 -21.29 -26.96
C HIS A 80 -0.12 -21.04 -25.44
N GLU A 81 0.30 -22.04 -24.67
CA GLU A 81 0.55 -21.92 -23.22
C GLU A 81 1.65 -20.91 -22.90
N ARG A 82 2.71 -20.84 -23.73
CA ARG A 82 3.77 -19.83 -23.58
C ARG A 82 3.25 -18.42 -23.85
N ARG A 83 2.32 -18.28 -24.80
CA ARG A 83 1.66 -16.99 -25.08
C ARG A 83 0.79 -16.56 -23.90
N GLU A 84 -0.06 -17.46 -23.40
CA GLU A 84 -0.88 -17.20 -22.21
C GLU A 84 -0.03 -16.83 -20.99
N TYR A 85 1.08 -17.54 -20.77
CA TYR A 85 2.02 -17.21 -19.69
C TYR A 85 2.66 -15.82 -19.87
N SER A 86 3.04 -15.46 -21.10
CA SER A 86 3.58 -14.14 -21.41
C SER A 86 2.55 -13.03 -21.16
N ASP A 87 1.30 -13.23 -21.60
CA ASP A 87 0.21 -12.27 -21.43
C ASP A 87 -0.14 -12.12 -19.93
N TRP A 88 -0.15 -13.21 -19.18
CA TRP A 88 -0.29 -13.21 -17.72
C TRP A 88 0.87 -12.46 -17.03
N CYS A 89 2.12 -12.72 -17.44
CA CYS A 89 3.28 -12.02 -16.89
C CYS A 89 3.18 -10.51 -17.11
N GLN A 90 2.74 -10.07 -18.30
CA GLN A 90 2.54 -8.65 -18.58
C GLN A 90 1.44 -8.06 -17.70
N THR A 91 0.29 -8.73 -17.60
CA THR A 91 -0.81 -8.32 -16.72
C THR A 91 -0.36 -8.21 -15.26
N MET A 92 0.43 -9.18 -14.78
CA MET A 92 0.99 -9.18 -13.43
C MET A 92 1.96 -8.02 -13.19
N LYS A 93 2.78 -7.65 -14.19
CA LYS A 93 3.65 -6.47 -14.09
C LYS A 93 2.84 -5.19 -13.95
N ASP A 94 1.82 -5.03 -14.80
CA ASP A 94 1.02 -3.82 -14.85
C ASP A 94 0.27 -3.61 -13.54
N VAL A 95 -0.43 -4.64 -13.04
CA VAL A 95 -1.16 -4.55 -11.76
C VAL A 95 -0.22 -4.39 -10.56
N THR A 96 0.99 -4.98 -10.61
CA THR A 96 2.01 -4.76 -9.56
C THR A 96 2.48 -3.32 -9.54
N ASN A 97 2.76 -2.74 -10.71
CA ASN A 97 3.19 -1.35 -10.82
C ASN A 97 2.10 -0.40 -10.37
N GLU A 98 0.86 -0.62 -10.80
CA GLU A 98 -0.31 0.16 -10.38
C GLU A 98 -0.50 0.12 -8.86
N ALA A 99 -0.52 -1.08 -8.26
CA ALA A 99 -0.73 -1.26 -6.83
C ALA A 99 0.40 -0.67 -5.97
N VAL A 100 1.66 -0.85 -6.38
CA VAL A 100 2.81 -0.29 -5.67
C VAL A 100 2.83 1.23 -5.77
N SER A 101 2.61 1.80 -6.97
CA SER A 101 2.56 3.26 -7.15
C SER A 101 1.43 3.89 -6.33
N ARG A 102 0.23 3.32 -6.37
CA ARG A 102 -0.90 3.83 -5.57
C ARG A 102 -0.63 3.78 -4.06
N SER A 103 -0.01 2.70 -3.60
CA SER A 103 0.41 2.56 -2.20
C SER A 103 1.44 3.62 -1.79
N GLN A 104 2.41 3.91 -2.66
CA GLN A 104 3.40 4.96 -2.41
C GLN A 104 2.78 6.36 -2.42
N GLU A 105 1.87 6.64 -3.37
CA GLU A 105 1.12 7.90 -3.41
C GLU A 105 0.33 8.14 -2.11
N LEU A 106 -0.39 7.11 -1.64
CA LEU A 106 -1.14 7.17 -0.39
C LEU A 106 -0.23 7.56 0.79
N LEU A 107 0.90 6.87 0.93
CA LEU A 107 1.83 7.10 2.04
C LEU A 107 2.56 8.45 1.91
N ASN A 108 2.95 8.85 0.69
CA ASN A 108 3.59 10.14 0.42
C ASN A 108 2.66 11.34 0.65
N ALA A 109 1.35 11.15 0.50
CA ALA A 109 0.35 12.16 0.81
C ALA A 109 0.13 12.36 2.33
N GLY A 110 0.87 11.66 3.20
CA GLY A 110 0.71 11.76 4.64
C GLY A 110 -0.62 11.20 5.11
N TRP A 111 -1.00 10.00 4.62
CA TRP A 111 -2.30 9.39 4.87
C TRP A 111 -2.73 9.41 6.35
N LEU A 112 -3.77 10.20 6.67
CA LEU A 112 -4.28 10.40 8.03
C LEU A 112 -3.23 10.95 9.03
N GLU A 113 -2.22 11.69 8.57
CA GLU A 113 -1.36 12.43 9.51
C GLU A 113 -2.16 13.51 10.23
N THR A 114 -1.98 13.57 11.54
CA THR A 114 -2.64 14.55 12.41
C THR A 114 -1.66 15.66 12.77
N SER A 115 -2.13 16.90 12.74
CA SER A 115 -1.34 18.02 13.24
C SER A 115 -1.34 18.05 14.77
N ALA A 116 -0.41 18.82 15.34
CA ALA A 116 -0.36 19.06 16.78
C ALA A 116 -1.63 19.76 17.30
N ASP A 117 -2.29 20.55 16.45
CA ASP A 117 -3.52 21.27 16.80
C ASP A 117 -4.73 20.32 16.78
N ASP A 118 -4.79 19.39 15.82
CA ASP A 118 -5.84 18.36 15.78
C ASP A 118 -5.82 17.49 17.04
N SER A 119 -4.61 17.15 17.51
CA SER A 119 -4.42 16.35 18.72
C SER A 119 -4.89 17.06 20.00
N LYS A 120 -4.92 18.40 20.01
CA LYS A 120 -5.41 19.18 21.15
C LYS A 120 -6.92 19.38 21.08
N ASP A 121 -7.45 19.61 19.88
CA ASP A 121 -8.88 19.84 19.65
C ASP A 121 -9.71 18.57 19.93
N ASP A 122 -9.25 17.40 19.46
CA ASP A 122 -9.93 16.11 19.67
C ASP A 122 -8.91 14.97 19.91
N PRO A 123 -8.44 14.80 21.16
CA PRO A 123 -7.41 13.82 21.49
C PRO A 123 -7.90 12.38 21.29
N LYS A 124 -9.21 12.13 21.43
CA LYS A 124 -9.78 10.79 21.22
C LYS A 124 -9.72 10.44 19.74
N ARG A 125 -10.16 11.34 18.86
CA ARG A 125 -10.11 11.11 17.41
C ARG A 125 -8.67 10.97 16.92
N ALA A 126 -7.76 11.81 17.42
CA ALA A 126 -6.33 11.70 17.08
C ALA A 126 -5.76 10.33 17.45
N ALA A 127 -6.12 9.77 18.61
CA ALA A 127 -5.72 8.43 19.02
C ALA A 127 -6.30 7.32 18.12
N GLU A 128 -7.57 7.43 17.71
CA GLU A 128 -8.20 6.48 16.78
C GLU A 128 -7.51 6.49 15.41
N VAL A 129 -7.23 7.67 14.87
CA VAL A 129 -6.53 7.85 13.59
C VAL A 129 -5.10 7.31 13.67
N HIS A 130 -4.40 7.61 14.76
CA HIS A 130 -3.05 7.08 15.00
C HIS A 130 -3.04 5.55 15.04
N LEU A 131 -4.03 4.93 15.70
CA LEU A 131 -4.16 3.47 15.72
C LEU A 131 -4.36 2.89 14.31
N LEU A 132 -5.18 3.54 13.47
CA LEU A 132 -5.35 3.12 12.07
C LEU A 132 -4.02 3.14 11.30
N ARG A 133 -3.21 4.19 11.47
CA ARG A 133 -1.88 4.27 10.86
C ARG A 133 -0.96 3.14 11.34
N VAL A 134 -0.87 2.91 12.65
CA VAL A 134 -0.05 1.82 13.22
C VAL A 134 -0.47 0.46 12.67
N MET A 135 -1.77 0.25 12.41
CA MET A 135 -2.25 -1.01 11.81
C MET A 135 -1.94 -1.12 10.31
N TYR A 136 -2.29 -0.10 9.52
CA TYR A 136 -2.33 -0.19 8.06
C TYR A 136 -1.03 0.24 7.38
N VAL A 137 -0.30 1.24 7.89
CA VAL A 137 0.96 1.70 7.25
C VAL A 137 1.97 0.56 7.12
N PRO A 138 2.29 -0.20 8.20
CA PRO A 138 3.22 -1.32 8.07
C PRO A 138 2.69 -2.42 7.16
N GLU A 139 1.38 -2.63 7.14
CA GLU A 139 0.73 -3.65 6.33
C GLU A 139 0.83 -3.33 4.83
N ILE A 140 0.54 -2.09 4.45
CA ILE A 140 0.66 -1.61 3.06
C ILE A 140 2.09 -1.76 2.55
N VAL A 141 3.08 -1.36 3.35
CA VAL A 141 4.50 -1.52 2.99
C VAL A 141 4.89 -2.99 2.86
N THR A 142 4.39 -3.84 3.75
CA THR A 142 4.60 -5.29 3.68
C THR A 142 3.98 -5.89 2.41
N TRP A 143 2.79 -5.43 2.01
CA TRP A 143 2.17 -5.82 0.75
C TRP A 143 2.98 -5.38 -0.45
N MET A 144 3.46 -4.12 -0.49
CA MET A 144 4.36 -3.66 -1.56
C MET A 144 5.59 -4.57 -1.67
N ALA A 145 6.26 -4.85 -0.55
CA ALA A 145 7.41 -5.76 -0.52
C ALA A 145 7.06 -7.16 -1.04
N HIS A 146 5.91 -7.70 -0.65
CA HIS A 146 5.43 -9.01 -1.08
C HIS A 146 5.15 -9.05 -2.59
N MET A 147 4.48 -8.02 -3.14
CA MET A 147 4.21 -7.92 -4.58
C MET A 147 5.50 -7.85 -5.39
N LEU A 148 6.46 -7.03 -4.96
CA LEU A 148 7.76 -6.86 -5.62
C LEU A 148 8.59 -8.15 -5.57
N ILE A 149 8.63 -8.84 -4.42
CA ILE A 149 9.32 -10.12 -4.28
C ILE A 149 8.64 -11.20 -5.11
N HIS A 150 7.33 -11.22 -5.32
CA HIS A 150 6.72 -12.29 -6.12
C HIS A 150 6.88 -12.10 -7.61
N THR A 151 6.98 -10.86 -8.07
CA THR A 151 7.02 -10.54 -9.50
C THR A 151 8.43 -10.44 -10.07
N HIS A 152 9.47 -10.55 -9.25
CA HIS A 152 10.84 -10.42 -9.72
C HIS A 152 11.27 -11.45 -10.78
N GLN A 153 10.60 -12.62 -10.85
CA GLN A 153 10.97 -13.67 -11.80
C GLN A 153 10.84 -13.20 -13.25
N PHE A 154 9.88 -12.31 -13.51
CA PHE A 154 9.63 -11.73 -14.83
C PHE A 154 9.87 -10.22 -14.88
N ALA A 155 10.08 -9.56 -13.74
CA ALA A 155 10.46 -8.15 -13.59
C ALA A 155 11.62 -7.99 -12.59
N PRO A 156 12.86 -8.36 -12.95
CA PRO A 156 14.00 -8.46 -12.01
C PRO A 156 14.31 -7.15 -11.26
N GLU A 157 13.99 -6.00 -11.84
CA GLU A 157 14.08 -4.68 -11.23
C GLU A 157 13.28 -4.55 -9.93
N ASN A 158 12.26 -5.39 -9.73
CA ASN A 158 11.42 -5.35 -8.54
C ASN A 158 12.17 -5.75 -7.26
N LEU A 159 13.24 -6.55 -7.34
CA LEU A 159 14.05 -6.80 -6.14
C LEU A 159 14.78 -5.55 -5.67
N ALA A 160 15.34 -4.76 -6.59
CA ALA A 160 15.98 -3.49 -6.26
C ALA A 160 14.95 -2.52 -5.65
N ARG A 161 13.76 -2.41 -6.25
CA ARG A 161 12.64 -1.63 -5.70
C ARG A 161 12.21 -2.12 -4.30
N CYS A 162 12.24 -3.43 -4.07
CA CYS A 162 11.91 -4.00 -2.77
C CYS A 162 12.91 -3.55 -1.70
N VAL A 163 14.22 -3.62 -2.00
CA VAL A 163 15.26 -3.17 -1.07
C VAL A 163 15.18 -1.66 -0.82
N GLN A 164 14.82 -0.85 -1.82
CA GLN A 164 14.58 0.60 -1.66
C GLN A 164 13.45 0.92 -0.67
N LEU A 165 12.54 -0.02 -0.38
CA LEU A 165 11.54 0.18 0.67
C LEU A 165 12.17 0.33 2.07
N VAL A 166 13.38 -0.19 2.30
CA VAL A 166 14.11 0.02 3.56
C VAL A 166 14.41 1.49 3.76
N ASP A 167 15.01 2.13 2.75
CA ASP A 167 15.31 3.55 2.78
C ASP A 167 14.04 4.39 2.89
N TYR A 168 12.98 3.96 2.20
CA TYR A 168 11.68 4.61 2.27
C TYR A 168 11.06 4.59 3.68
N VAL A 169 11.12 3.45 4.38
CA VAL A 169 10.61 3.30 5.76
C VAL A 169 11.50 4.04 6.76
N ALA A 170 12.82 3.95 6.59
CA ALA A 170 13.79 4.59 7.46
C ALA A 170 13.90 6.11 7.26
N SER A 171 13.34 6.63 6.16
CA SER A 171 13.41 8.04 5.81
C SER A 171 12.86 8.95 6.93
N PRO A 172 13.63 9.97 7.37
CA PRO A 172 13.15 10.97 8.32
C PRO A 172 11.98 11.80 7.80
N LEU A 173 11.80 11.87 6.47
CA LEU A 173 10.73 12.61 5.83
C LEU A 173 9.39 11.90 5.95
N SER A 174 9.38 10.58 5.68
CA SER A 174 8.16 9.77 5.73
C SER A 174 7.79 9.32 7.15
N LYS A 175 8.79 9.21 8.04
CA LYS A 175 8.64 8.81 9.46
C LYS A 175 7.93 7.47 9.69
N LEU A 176 7.75 6.65 8.64
CA LEU A 176 6.99 5.39 8.68
C LEU A 176 7.58 4.37 9.67
N TRP A 177 8.88 4.47 9.97
CA TRP A 177 9.54 3.66 10.98
C TRP A 177 8.86 3.75 12.37
N ARG A 178 8.15 4.85 12.68
CA ARG A 178 7.44 5.02 13.95
C ARG A 178 6.27 4.04 14.04
N GLU A 179 5.43 4.00 13.01
CA GLU A 179 4.30 3.09 12.89
C GLU A 179 4.78 1.63 12.90
N PHE A 180 5.89 1.33 12.21
CA PHE A 180 6.50 0.01 12.23
C PHE A 180 7.00 -0.42 13.61
N ARG A 181 7.63 0.50 14.35
CA ARG A 181 8.15 0.26 15.69
C ARG A 181 7.02 -0.01 16.66
N GLU A 182 5.97 0.80 16.62
CA GLU A 182 4.80 0.68 17.49
C GLU A 182 3.98 -0.57 17.18
N ALA A 183 3.88 -0.95 15.90
CA ALA A 183 3.26 -2.21 15.50
C ALA A 183 4.10 -3.45 15.80
N GLY A 184 5.36 -3.29 16.24
CA GLY A 184 6.29 -4.41 16.46
C GLY A 184 6.66 -5.17 15.17
N LYS A 185 6.50 -4.55 13.98
CA LYS A 185 6.66 -5.20 12.67
C LYS A 185 8.05 -5.04 12.05
N LEU A 186 8.94 -4.25 12.67
CA LEU A 186 10.30 -3.99 12.15
C LEU A 186 11.11 -5.27 11.88
N ALA A 187 11.11 -6.21 12.82
CA ALA A 187 11.90 -7.45 12.68
C ALA A 187 11.38 -8.34 11.54
N ALA A 188 10.05 -8.44 11.40
CA ALA A 188 9.42 -9.19 10.31
C ALA A 188 9.73 -8.56 8.96
N PHE A 189 9.65 -7.23 8.86
CA PHE A 189 10.00 -6.49 7.66
C PHE A 189 11.48 -6.66 7.29
N ALA A 190 12.40 -6.52 8.24
CA ALA A 190 13.83 -6.74 8.01
C ALA A 190 14.13 -8.16 7.51
N LYS A 191 13.45 -9.18 8.06
CA LYS A 191 13.55 -10.56 7.58
C LYS A 191 13.13 -10.69 6.12
N GLN A 192 12.03 -10.04 5.72
CA GLN A 192 11.55 -10.03 4.33
C GLN A 192 12.51 -9.29 3.38
N MET A 193 13.17 -8.23 3.84
CA MET A 193 14.21 -7.56 3.05
C MET A 193 15.45 -8.45 2.90
N GLY A 194 15.77 -9.24 3.93
CA GLY A 194 16.81 -10.27 3.87
C GLY A 194 16.54 -11.31 2.79
N THR A 195 15.30 -11.79 2.65
CA THR A 195 14.96 -12.75 1.59
C THR A 195 15.06 -12.12 0.20
N ALA A 196 14.64 -10.86 0.03
CA ALA A 196 14.81 -10.12 -1.22
C ALA A 196 16.30 -9.95 -1.58
N THR A 197 17.14 -9.61 -0.60
CA THR A 197 18.59 -9.43 -0.81
C THR A 197 19.27 -10.75 -1.20
N LEU A 198 18.93 -11.86 -0.54
CA LEU A 198 19.42 -13.18 -0.92
C LEU A 198 19.00 -13.55 -2.35
N ALA A 199 17.74 -13.29 -2.68
CA ALA A 199 17.21 -13.47 -4.04
C ALA A 199 17.94 -12.65 -5.10
N MET A 200 18.49 -11.47 -4.75
CA MET A 200 19.34 -10.67 -5.65
C MET A 200 20.72 -11.30 -5.85
N LEU A 201 21.32 -11.83 -4.78
CA LEU A 201 22.65 -12.44 -4.82
C LEU A 201 22.68 -13.76 -5.61
N GLU A 202 21.60 -14.54 -5.57
CA GLU A 202 21.46 -15.78 -6.35
C GLU A 202 21.43 -15.55 -7.88
N GLY A 203 21.16 -14.31 -8.31
CA GLY A 203 21.14 -13.90 -9.71
C GLY A 203 20.01 -14.55 -10.54
N PRO A 204 19.94 -14.26 -11.86
CA PRO A 204 18.87 -14.76 -12.73
C PRO A 204 18.91 -16.28 -12.96
N LYS A 205 20.06 -16.94 -12.70
CA LYS A 205 20.31 -18.34 -13.05
C LYS A 205 19.96 -19.36 -11.95
N GLY A 206 19.53 -18.92 -10.76
CA GLY A 206 19.29 -19.79 -9.61
C GLY A 206 17.91 -20.50 -9.54
N ARG A 207 17.02 -20.37 -10.54
CA ARG A 207 15.56 -20.52 -10.32
C ARG A 207 14.83 -21.66 -11.04
N TRP A 208 15.36 -22.87 -11.00
CA TRP A 208 14.53 -24.09 -11.14
C TRP A 208 14.22 -24.76 -9.79
N ALA A 209 14.77 -24.27 -8.68
CA ALA A 209 14.73 -24.98 -7.40
C ALA A 209 13.51 -24.69 -6.50
N TRP A 210 12.59 -23.80 -6.88
CA TRP A 210 11.39 -23.49 -6.07
C TRP A 210 10.10 -24.18 -6.54
N ALA A 211 10.19 -25.17 -7.43
CA ALA A 211 9.09 -26.08 -7.73
C ALA A 211 9.20 -27.32 -6.82
N GLY A 212 8.53 -27.31 -5.66
CA GLY A 212 8.28 -28.54 -4.90
C GLY A 212 8.53 -28.52 -3.40
N GLY A 213 7.99 -27.54 -2.67
CA GLY A 213 7.88 -27.63 -1.21
C GLY A 213 6.56 -28.23 -0.75
N LYS A 214 6.28 -29.50 -1.08
CA LYS A 214 5.27 -30.31 -0.37
C LYS A 214 5.99 -31.06 0.77
N GLY A 215 5.54 -30.83 2.00
CA GLY A 215 5.60 -31.77 3.12
C GLY A 215 6.95 -31.92 3.84
N VAL A 216 7.02 -31.39 5.06
CA VAL A 216 6.98 -32.21 6.28
C VAL A 216 5.99 -31.57 7.23
#